data_AF-A0A1J5SVY7-F1
#
_entry.id   AF-A0A1J5SVY7-F1
#
_cell.length_a   1.000
_cell.length_b   1.000
_cell.length_c   1.000
_cell.angle_alpha   90.00
_cell.angle_beta   90.00
_cell.angle_gamma   90.00
#
_symmetry.space_group_name_H-M   'P 1'
#
loop_
_entity.id
_entity.type
_entity.pdbx_description
1 polymer ?
#
loop_
_entity_poly.entity_id
_entity_poly.type
_entity_poly.pdbx_seq_one_letter_code
_entity_poly.pdbx_strand_id
1 'polypeptide(L)'
;MDLREQLLPNEKLLSEYNNLLVENKRGNVYLTNLRLFLSTKKNIWNFNTNDIKYMGRMNNPRFSWMWQILISLTLLYSILSGKTLLFLVCIILSAARQYLKIDCLEIGLENKKWIVSDDNEQLDELMLQIQTNQVTGLEKSEGKPIVDAEEELNTRIEINIVGENESGPLRSAWISLSFAFIFYYLNSFSDSGNIWLFVLLISALCSYIIYKDRRNTNILRDVEPENGLIRKGWYFLLNKLKVKIIKANYSLKVYNKKIEVRNLGYILSSVILLLTFTITHINSNLIPMLFGISLAISVYMTGRCLAGIPRPRNRMVARSFVCTLVAICVILPCLNAAPLFMPANALLSSNFLDVESGNGWKKSYSQVDEYGLGLASTSIYLYADDAKDSEGNDDGYPAILFVIVLKVPFEIDEAVPLDILNDQFQKMAIEQDIELDAKLESGSRKTSQGYDTEYVIYNGTTKTEKIGTDEINYKVTKGSESKYIGEVWKAPEYNLLVVSMGIGIISSETINEDTGFEPIDDLVDDLIPNPTDTTDEKNWNEMLNLIPEIYCYQEDWKD
;
A
#
# COMPACT_ATOMS: atom_id res chain seq x y z
N MET A 1 55.27 -17.52 19.64
CA MET A 1 56.24 -16.49 20.05
C MET A 1 56.04 -16.30 21.54
N ASP A 2 57.08 -16.46 22.35
CA ASP A 2 56.95 -16.42 23.80
C ASP A 2 56.92 -14.95 24.25
N LEU A 3 55.77 -14.47 24.75
CA LEU A 3 55.60 -13.08 25.18
C LEU A 3 56.58 -12.70 26.30
N ARG A 4 57.08 -13.69 27.04
CA ARG A 4 58.07 -13.50 28.11
C ARG A 4 59.40 -12.94 27.58
N GLU A 5 59.72 -13.14 26.31
CA GLU A 5 60.92 -12.59 25.67
C GLU A 5 60.76 -11.11 25.26
N GLN A 6 59.53 -10.56 25.24
CA GLN A 6 59.24 -9.18 24.85
C GLN A 6 58.92 -8.23 26.03
N LEU A 7 58.85 -8.78 27.25
CA LEU A 7 58.60 -8.00 28.46
C LEU A 7 59.84 -7.21 28.88
N LEU A 8 59.65 -5.97 29.33
CA LEU A 8 60.73 -5.19 29.93
C LEU A 8 61.13 -5.80 31.30
N PRO A 9 62.36 -5.55 31.80
CA PRO A 9 62.87 -6.18 33.03
C PRO A 9 61.98 -5.99 34.28
N ASN A 10 61.19 -4.93 34.33
CA ASN A 10 60.28 -4.59 35.44
C ASN A 10 58.79 -4.82 35.10
N GLU A 11 58.50 -5.43 33.96
CA GLU A 11 57.15 -5.62 33.45
C GLU A 11 56.61 -7.00 33.85
N LYS A 12 55.45 -7.01 34.50
CA LYS A 12 54.77 -8.23 34.93
C LYS A 12 53.47 -8.39 34.17
N LEU A 13 53.25 -9.58 33.62
CA LEU A 13 51.97 -9.98 33.06
C LEU A 13 50.95 -10.09 34.19
N LEU A 14 49.83 -9.36 34.08
CA LEU A 14 48.76 -9.33 35.07
C LEU A 14 47.65 -10.30 34.69
N SER A 15 47.22 -10.26 33.44
CA SER A 15 46.13 -11.09 32.93
C SER A 15 46.31 -11.40 31.45
N GLU A 16 45.78 -12.56 31.07
CA GLU A 16 45.73 -13.04 29.70
C GLU A 16 44.26 -13.34 29.36
N TYR A 17 43.78 -12.70 28.31
CA TYR A 17 42.44 -12.87 27.79
C TYR A 17 42.51 -13.58 26.44
N ASN A 18 41.97 -14.79 26.41
CA ASN A 18 42.09 -15.71 25.30
C ASN A 18 40.78 -15.81 24.51
N ASN A 19 40.89 -16.17 23.23
CA ASN A 19 39.76 -16.35 22.31
C ASN A 19 38.95 -15.07 22.01
N LEU A 20 39.61 -13.92 22.02
CA LEU A 20 39.01 -12.63 21.65
C LEU A 20 39.06 -12.39 20.13
N LEU A 21 38.24 -11.47 19.65
CA LEU A 21 38.29 -10.96 18.28
C LEU A 21 38.91 -9.55 18.27
N VAL A 22 40.17 -9.45 17.85
CA VAL A 22 40.87 -8.17 17.66
C VAL A 22 40.77 -7.77 16.19
N GLU A 23 40.14 -6.62 15.90
CA GLU A 23 39.82 -6.16 14.53
C GLU A 23 39.17 -7.26 13.67
N ASN A 24 38.18 -7.98 14.23
CA ASN A 24 37.46 -9.11 13.60
C ASN A 24 38.33 -10.34 13.26
N LYS A 25 39.55 -10.45 13.82
CA LYS A 25 40.42 -11.63 13.69
C LYS A 25 40.58 -12.30 15.03
N ARG A 26 40.61 -13.64 15.05
CA ARG A 26 40.90 -14.40 16.27
C ARG A 26 42.27 -14.00 16.82
N GLY A 27 42.28 -13.62 18.08
CA GLY A 27 43.40 -13.03 18.77
C GLY A 27 43.28 -13.16 20.28
N ASN A 28 44.32 -12.71 20.96
CA ASN A 28 44.43 -12.72 22.41
C ASN A 28 44.84 -11.31 22.86
N VAL A 29 44.45 -10.94 24.08
CA VAL A 29 44.85 -9.68 24.71
C VAL A 29 45.63 -10.00 25.97
N TYR A 30 46.80 -9.41 26.09
CA TYR A 30 47.67 -9.58 27.25
C TYR A 30 47.85 -8.23 27.92
N LEU A 31 47.54 -8.17 29.20
CA LEU A 31 47.66 -6.95 29.99
C LEU A 31 48.85 -7.09 30.94
N THR A 32 49.77 -6.15 30.86
CA THR A 32 50.87 -6.01 31.83
C THR A 32 50.60 -4.82 32.75
N ASN A 33 51.44 -4.66 33.76
CA ASN A 33 51.42 -3.49 34.65
C ASN A 33 51.70 -2.15 33.95
N LEU A 34 52.13 -2.14 32.68
CA LEU A 34 52.48 -0.91 31.94
C LEU A 34 51.88 -0.84 30.52
N ARG A 35 51.64 -1.99 29.88
CA ARG A 35 51.31 -2.07 28.46
C ARG A 35 50.14 -3.03 28.20
N LEU A 36 49.42 -2.74 27.14
CA LEU A 36 48.46 -3.65 26.55
C LEU A 36 49.05 -4.24 25.28
N PHE A 37 49.03 -5.56 25.15
CA PHE A 37 49.39 -6.26 23.94
C PHE A 37 48.13 -6.85 23.30
N LEU A 38 47.88 -6.48 22.04
CA LEU A 38 46.86 -7.07 21.21
C LEU A 38 47.54 -8.02 20.21
N SER A 39 47.23 -9.30 20.28
CA SER A 39 47.83 -10.32 19.43
C SER A 39 46.80 -10.94 18.49
N THR A 40 47.18 -11.14 17.24
CA THR A 40 46.46 -11.97 16.26
C THR A 40 47.44 -12.98 15.66
N LYS A 41 46.95 -13.98 14.91
CA LYS A 41 47.82 -14.97 14.26
C LYS A 41 48.97 -14.39 13.41
N LYS A 42 48.84 -13.15 12.92
CA LYS A 42 49.83 -12.54 12.01
C LYS A 42 50.53 -11.32 12.60
N ASN A 43 49.89 -10.59 13.51
CA ASN A 43 50.38 -9.30 14.00
C ASN A 43 50.26 -9.23 15.52
N ILE A 44 51.24 -8.59 16.16
CA ILE A 44 51.22 -8.22 17.57
C ILE A 44 51.37 -6.70 17.62
N TRP A 45 50.50 -6.06 18.38
CA TRP A 45 50.54 -4.63 18.64
C TRP A 45 50.70 -4.40 20.14
N ASN A 46 51.54 -3.44 20.50
CA ASN A 46 51.74 -3.05 21.89
C ASN A 46 51.62 -1.53 22.03
N PHE A 47 51.03 -1.09 23.13
CA PHE A 47 50.94 0.32 23.48
C PHE A 47 50.88 0.47 25.00
N ASN A 48 51.32 1.62 25.51
CA ASN A 48 51.28 1.87 26.95
C ASN A 48 49.83 2.10 27.37
N THR A 49 49.47 1.63 28.57
CA THR A 49 48.15 1.87 29.13
C THR A 49 47.88 3.37 29.30
N ASN A 50 48.91 4.16 29.62
CA ASN A 50 48.84 5.62 29.76
C ASN A 50 48.48 6.36 28.45
N ASP A 51 48.76 5.77 27.29
CA ASP A 51 48.49 6.41 25.99
C ASP A 51 47.01 6.27 25.57
N ILE A 52 46.23 5.46 26.30
CA ILE A 52 44.80 5.23 26.04
C ILE A 52 44.02 6.47 26.49
N LYS A 53 43.44 7.17 25.51
CA LYS A 53 42.67 8.41 25.75
C LYS A 53 41.18 8.16 26.00
N TYR A 54 40.61 7.13 25.38
CA TYR A 54 39.21 6.80 25.56
C TYR A 54 38.98 5.29 25.44
N MET A 55 37.94 4.82 26.12
CA MET A 55 37.40 3.48 25.94
C MET A 55 35.89 3.55 25.72
N GLY A 56 35.37 2.75 24.80
CA GLY A 56 33.94 2.72 24.48
C GLY A 56 33.39 1.31 24.46
N ARG A 57 32.26 1.07 25.14
CA ARG A 57 31.50 -0.18 25.02
C ARG A 57 30.45 -0.01 23.93
N MET A 58 30.41 -0.94 22.97
CA MET A 58 29.46 -0.93 21.87
C MET A 58 29.10 -2.36 21.45
N ASN A 59 27.99 -2.51 20.73
CA ASN A 59 27.65 -3.76 20.05
C ASN A 59 27.94 -3.63 18.57
N ASN A 60 28.74 -4.55 18.02
CA ASN A 60 28.88 -4.65 16.57
C ASN A 60 28.12 -5.86 16.01
N PRO A 61 27.57 -5.74 14.79
CA PRO A 61 27.04 -6.89 14.07
C PRO A 61 28.18 -7.88 13.79
N ARG A 62 27.92 -9.17 14.07
CA ARG A 62 28.88 -10.28 13.92
C ARG A 62 29.43 -10.40 12.50
N PHE A 63 28.64 -10.03 11.50
CA PHE A 63 29.01 -10.13 10.09
C PHE A 63 29.43 -8.77 9.52
N SER A 64 30.55 -8.80 8.79
CA SER A 64 31.11 -7.64 8.09
C SER A 64 30.08 -6.91 7.22
N TRP A 65 30.23 -5.59 7.11
CA TRP A 65 29.38 -4.75 6.27
C TRP A 65 29.46 -5.09 4.77
N MET A 66 30.53 -5.74 4.32
CA MET A 66 30.66 -6.21 2.93
C MET A 66 29.56 -7.20 2.53
N TRP A 67 29.10 -8.04 3.47
CA TRP A 67 27.97 -8.94 3.21
C TRP A 67 26.69 -8.18 2.92
N GLN A 68 26.50 -6.98 3.49
CA GLN A 68 25.32 -6.16 3.20
C GLN A 68 25.32 -5.68 1.75
N ILE A 69 26.50 -5.36 1.19
CA ILE A 69 26.62 -4.90 -0.19
C ILE A 69 26.22 -6.03 -1.14
N LEU A 70 26.75 -7.24 -0.90
CA LEU A 70 26.37 -8.44 -1.66
C LEU A 70 24.87 -8.72 -1.55
N ILE A 71 24.32 -8.72 -0.33
CA ILE A 71 22.88 -8.91 -0.09
C ILE A 71 22.06 -7.82 -0.78
N SER A 72 22.53 -6.57 -0.82
CA SER A 72 21.81 -5.46 -1.46
C SER A 72 21.79 -5.59 -2.99
N LEU A 73 22.91 -6.02 -3.59
CA LEU A 73 22.99 -6.31 -5.02
C LEU A 73 22.08 -7.49 -5.41
N THR A 74 22.07 -8.55 -4.59
CA THR A 74 21.17 -9.69 -4.84
C THR A 74 19.71 -9.32 -4.61
N LEU A 75 19.38 -8.45 -3.64
CA LEU A 75 18.03 -7.90 -3.47
C LEU A 75 17.58 -7.13 -4.72
N LEU A 76 18.44 -6.25 -5.25
CA LEU A 76 18.14 -5.47 -6.45
C LEU A 76 17.91 -6.38 -7.67
N TYR A 77 18.78 -7.37 -7.85
CA TYR A 77 18.62 -8.40 -8.89
C TYR A 77 17.32 -9.19 -8.70
N SER A 78 16.96 -9.52 -7.46
CA SER A 78 15.72 -10.24 -7.13
C SER A 78 14.46 -9.46 -7.53
N ILE A 79 14.47 -8.15 -7.31
CA ILE A 79 13.38 -7.25 -7.72
C ILE A 79 13.29 -7.22 -9.25
N LEU A 80 14.42 -7.00 -9.94
CA LEU A 80 14.49 -6.93 -11.40
C LEU A 80 14.11 -8.24 -12.10
N SER A 81 14.41 -9.39 -11.49
CA SER A 81 14.14 -10.71 -12.05
C SER A 81 12.83 -11.35 -11.54
N GLY A 82 12.07 -10.66 -10.68
CA GLY A 82 10.81 -11.17 -10.12
C GLY A 82 10.96 -12.37 -9.18
N LYS A 83 12.17 -12.70 -8.70
CA LYS A 83 12.42 -13.88 -7.85
C LYS A 83 12.07 -13.58 -6.39
N THR A 84 10.84 -13.85 -5.99
CA THR A 84 10.32 -13.52 -4.64
C THR A 84 10.99 -14.31 -3.51
N LEU A 85 11.30 -15.59 -3.71
CA LEU A 85 11.95 -16.44 -2.70
C LEU A 85 13.39 -15.99 -2.40
N LEU A 86 14.15 -15.63 -3.43
CA LEU A 86 15.52 -15.12 -3.29
C LEU A 86 15.51 -13.78 -2.53
N PHE A 87 14.51 -12.93 -2.79
CA PHE A 87 14.33 -11.67 -2.10
C PHE A 87 14.06 -11.89 -0.60
N LEU A 88 13.14 -12.81 -0.27
CA LEU A 88 12.80 -13.13 1.12
C LEU A 88 14.01 -13.67 1.90
N VAL A 89 14.76 -14.61 1.31
CA VAL A 89 15.99 -15.13 1.92
C VAL A 89 17.00 -14.01 2.17
N CYS A 90 17.21 -13.11 1.20
CA CYS A 90 18.12 -11.98 1.34
C CYS A 90 17.68 -10.99 2.43
N ILE A 91 16.37 -10.75 2.57
CA ILE A 91 15.82 -9.91 3.66
C ILE A 91 16.08 -10.56 5.02
N ILE A 92 15.81 -11.85 5.17
CA ILE A 92 16.06 -12.57 6.42
C ILE A 92 17.54 -12.55 6.76
N LEU A 93 18.43 -12.77 5.79
CA LEU A 93 19.88 -12.70 6.00
C LEU A 93 20.34 -11.28 6.39
N SER A 94 19.78 -10.25 5.75
CA SER A 94 20.02 -8.85 6.11
C SER A 94 19.58 -8.55 7.55
N ALA A 95 18.42 -9.05 7.95
CA ALA A 95 17.89 -8.89 9.29
C ALA A 95 18.73 -9.68 10.32
N ALA A 96 19.07 -10.93 10.03
CA ALA A 96 19.89 -11.79 10.88
C ALA A 96 21.27 -11.19 11.13
N ARG A 97 21.90 -10.59 10.11
CA ARG A 97 23.17 -9.86 10.27
C ARG A 97 23.07 -8.71 11.26
N GLN A 98 21.95 -7.98 11.26
CA GLN A 98 21.75 -6.85 12.16
C GLN A 98 21.36 -7.28 13.58
N TYR A 99 20.77 -8.48 13.72
CA TYR A 99 20.34 -9.05 14.98
C TYR A 99 21.47 -9.79 15.72
N LEU A 100 22.31 -10.52 15.00
CA LEU A 100 23.45 -11.24 15.57
C LEU A 100 24.57 -10.27 15.92
N LYS A 101 24.68 -9.93 17.21
CA LYS A 101 25.64 -8.98 17.75
C LYS A 101 26.71 -9.69 18.57
N ILE A 102 27.85 -9.03 18.69
CA ILE A 102 28.93 -9.37 19.61
C ILE A 102 29.25 -8.10 20.40
N ASP A 103 29.50 -8.28 21.69
CA ASP A 103 29.94 -7.22 22.57
C ASP A 103 31.37 -6.78 22.20
N CYS A 104 31.58 -5.47 22.11
CA CYS A 104 32.86 -4.89 21.74
C CYS A 104 33.34 -3.85 22.75
N LEU A 105 34.66 -3.79 22.91
CA LEU A 105 35.41 -2.75 23.55
C LEU A 105 36.24 -2.02 22.49
N GLU A 106 35.98 -0.73 22.29
CA GLU A 106 36.79 0.17 21.49
C GLU A 106 37.86 0.80 22.39
N ILE A 107 39.13 0.63 22.03
CA ILE A 107 40.28 1.23 22.72
C ILE A 107 40.89 2.29 21.79
N GLY A 108 40.90 3.53 22.25
CA GLY A 108 41.31 4.69 21.50
C GLY A 108 42.66 5.26 21.91
N LEU A 109 43.60 5.28 20.97
CA LEU A 109 44.84 6.06 21.03
C LEU A 109 44.67 7.36 20.22
N GLU A 110 45.58 8.34 20.34
CA GLU A 110 45.52 9.61 19.59
C GLU A 110 45.28 9.43 18.09
N ASN A 111 45.95 8.46 17.48
CA ASN A 111 46.02 8.31 16.03
C ASN A 111 45.28 7.07 15.51
N LYS A 112 44.91 6.13 16.38
CA LYS A 112 44.30 4.87 15.96
C LYS A 112 43.33 4.32 17.01
N LYS A 113 42.30 3.65 16.50
CA LYS A 113 41.25 2.98 17.27
C LYS A 113 41.38 1.48 17.08
N TRP A 114 41.23 0.72 18.15
CA TRP A 114 41.24 -0.75 18.15
C TRP A 114 39.89 -1.26 18.63
N ILE A 115 39.38 -2.32 18.01
CA ILE A 115 38.12 -2.96 18.41
C ILE A 115 38.46 -4.37 18.88
N VAL A 116 38.17 -4.65 20.14
CA VAL A 116 38.26 -5.98 20.75
C VAL A 116 36.84 -6.46 21.00
N SER A 117 36.49 -7.67 20.55
CA SER A 117 35.14 -8.22 20.71
C SER A 117 35.19 -9.57 21.41
N ASP A 118 34.17 -9.86 22.21
CA ASP A 118 34.10 -11.07 23.02
C ASP A 118 32.65 -11.56 23.15
N ASP A 119 32.51 -12.88 23.29
CA ASP A 119 31.26 -13.58 23.58
C ASP A 119 31.20 -14.06 25.06
N ASN A 120 32.31 -13.99 25.82
CA ASN A 120 32.47 -14.62 27.15
C ASN A 120 32.50 -13.64 28.34
N GLU A 121 31.93 -12.44 28.20
CA GLU A 121 31.83 -11.42 29.27
C GLU A 121 33.19 -10.94 29.84
N GLN A 122 34.33 -11.23 29.19
CA GLN A 122 35.66 -10.88 29.71
C GLN A 122 36.03 -9.42 29.49
N LEU A 123 35.27 -8.71 28.64
CA LEU A 123 35.56 -7.31 28.27
C LEU A 123 35.37 -6.34 29.43
N ASP A 124 34.44 -6.62 30.35
CA ASP A 124 34.19 -5.74 31.49
C ASP A 124 35.32 -5.87 32.53
N GLU A 125 35.83 -7.09 32.73
CA GLU A 125 37.04 -7.33 33.54
C GLU A 125 38.28 -6.69 32.90
N LEU A 126 38.48 -6.88 31.59
CA LEU A 126 39.57 -6.26 30.82
C LEU A 126 39.55 -4.73 30.98
N MET A 127 38.37 -4.11 30.82
CA MET A 127 38.20 -2.67 30.95
C MET A 127 38.55 -2.18 32.36
N LEU A 128 38.04 -2.86 33.39
CA LEU A 128 38.31 -2.50 34.78
C LEU A 128 39.79 -2.63 35.11
N GLN A 129 40.46 -3.69 34.64
CA GLN A 129 41.88 -3.89 34.87
C GLN A 129 42.76 -2.85 34.14
N ILE A 130 42.39 -2.43 32.93
CA ILE A 130 43.09 -1.35 32.22
C ILE A 130 43.00 -0.04 33.02
N GLN A 131 41.83 0.26 33.61
CA GLN A 131 41.64 1.44 34.44
C GLN A 131 42.49 1.39 35.72
N THR A 132 42.46 0.27 36.44
CA THR A 132 43.25 0.12 37.68
C THR A 132 44.76 0.19 37.41
N ASN A 133 45.22 -0.26 36.24
CA ASN A 133 46.63 -0.21 35.87
C ASN A 133 47.12 1.21 35.54
N GLN A 134 46.29 2.08 34.98
CA GLN A 134 46.65 3.50 34.84
C GLN A 134 46.78 4.19 36.21
N VAL A 135 45.85 3.91 37.12
CA VAL A 135 45.84 4.53 38.46
C VAL A 135 47.06 4.13 39.30
N THR A 136 47.59 2.92 39.07
CA THR A 136 48.76 2.39 39.81
C THR A 136 50.10 2.53 39.07
N GLY A 137 50.09 3.14 37.88
CA GLY A 137 51.24 3.22 36.97
C GLY A 137 52.29 4.30 37.29
N LEU A 138 52.05 5.13 38.31
CA LEU A 138 53.01 6.13 38.79
C LEU A 138 53.53 5.70 40.16
N GLU A 139 54.80 5.26 40.15
CA GLU A 139 55.65 4.90 41.29
C GLU A 139 55.36 3.58 42.04
N LYS A 140 56.17 2.56 41.73
CA LYS A 140 56.57 1.53 42.70
C LYS A 140 58.10 1.55 42.86
N SER A 141 58.60 2.41 43.72
CA SER A 141 59.89 2.15 44.38
C SER A 141 59.64 1.14 45.50
N GLU A 142 60.21 -0.05 45.34
CA GLU A 142 60.54 -1.05 46.37
C GLU A 142 59.62 -1.18 47.61
N GLY A 143 58.86 -2.28 47.65
CA GLY A 143 58.66 -3.05 48.88
C GLY A 143 57.68 -2.52 49.94
N LYS A 144 56.36 -2.62 49.67
CA LYS A 144 55.26 -3.07 50.57
C LYS A 144 53.89 -2.72 49.94
N PRO A 145 52.80 -3.47 50.19
CA PRO A 145 51.49 -3.07 49.73
C PRO A 145 50.98 -1.97 50.67
N ILE A 146 50.89 -0.75 50.18
CA ILE A 146 50.10 0.29 50.82
C ILE A 146 48.79 0.34 50.04
N VAL A 147 47.80 -0.37 50.59
CA VAL A 147 46.42 0.09 50.58
C VAL A 147 46.44 1.44 51.30
N ASP A 148 45.85 2.47 50.69
CA ASP A 148 45.81 3.88 51.10
C ASP A 148 46.65 4.80 50.20
N ALA A 149 46.05 5.17 49.07
CA ALA A 149 46.28 6.47 48.43
C ALA A 149 45.01 6.85 47.67
N GLU A 150 44.10 7.52 48.38
CA GLU A 150 43.19 8.52 47.81
C GLU A 150 44.02 9.71 47.25
N GLU A 151 44.89 9.45 46.28
CA GLU A 151 45.35 10.50 45.38
C GLU A 151 44.35 10.55 44.23
N GLU A 152 43.58 11.63 44.16
CA GLU A 152 42.75 12.00 43.00
C GLU A 152 43.65 12.23 41.78
N LEU A 153 44.14 11.14 41.17
CA LEU A 153 44.70 11.17 39.82
C LEU A 153 43.57 11.55 38.85
N ASN A 154 43.58 12.82 38.43
CA ASN A 154 42.61 13.47 37.55
C ASN A 154 42.49 12.87 36.14
N THR A 155 43.16 11.75 35.83
CA THR A 155 43.09 11.07 34.53
C THR A 155 42.11 9.90 34.58
N ARG A 156 40.82 10.17 34.84
CA ARG A 156 39.79 9.17 34.58
C ARG A 156 39.58 9.05 33.07
N ILE A 157 39.83 7.87 32.49
CA ILE A 157 39.47 7.58 31.10
C ILE A 157 37.96 7.76 30.96
N GLU A 158 37.54 8.65 30.06
CA GLU A 158 36.12 8.87 29.78
C GLU A 158 35.56 7.62 29.08
N ILE A 159 34.76 6.83 29.82
CA ILE A 159 34.04 5.70 29.25
C ILE A 159 32.80 6.23 28.55
N ASN A 160 32.80 6.19 27.23
CA ASN A 160 31.63 6.54 26.44
C ASN A 160 30.91 5.26 26.00
N ILE A 161 29.80 4.94 26.68
CA ILE A 161 28.89 3.91 26.21
C ILE A 161 28.08 4.51 25.06
N VAL A 162 28.14 3.89 23.88
CA VAL A 162 27.45 4.39 22.68
C VAL A 162 26.17 3.59 22.47
N GLY A 163 25.03 4.29 22.45
CA GLY A 163 23.73 3.67 22.20
C GLY A 163 23.59 3.24 20.74
N GLU A 164 22.75 2.25 20.47
CA GLU A 164 22.52 1.75 19.12
C GLU A 164 21.58 2.66 18.32
N ASN A 165 21.76 2.70 16.99
CA ASN A 165 20.88 3.46 16.10
C ASN A 165 19.50 2.78 15.93
N GLU A 166 18.51 3.27 16.65
CA GLU A 166 17.10 2.86 16.57
C GLU A 166 16.39 3.39 15.30
N SER A 167 16.80 4.55 14.80
CA SER A 167 16.04 5.29 13.79
C SER A 167 16.09 4.68 12.38
N GLY A 168 17.14 3.94 12.07
CA GLY A 168 17.31 3.26 10.77
C GLY A 168 16.27 2.16 10.56
N PRO A 169 16.23 1.12 11.43
CA PRO A 169 15.27 0.03 11.33
C PRO A 169 13.82 0.51 11.35
N LEU A 170 13.48 1.49 12.20
CA LEU A 170 12.13 2.05 12.25
C LEU A 170 11.71 2.66 10.92
N ARG A 171 12.59 3.41 10.24
CA ARG A 171 12.30 3.97 8.92
C ARG A 171 12.15 2.89 7.86
N SER A 172 13.01 1.87 7.89
CA SER A 172 12.89 0.72 7.00
C SER A 172 11.52 0.04 7.16
N ALA A 173 11.05 -0.14 8.40
CA ALA A 173 9.73 -0.69 8.68
C ALA A 173 8.61 0.15 8.04
N TRP A 174 8.62 1.47 8.25
CA TRP A 174 7.61 2.37 7.67
C TRP A 174 7.63 2.43 6.15
N ILE A 175 8.82 2.42 5.52
CA ILE A 175 8.95 2.39 4.06
C ILE A 175 8.38 1.08 3.52
N SER A 176 8.73 -0.05 4.13
CA SER A 176 8.23 -1.36 3.73
C SER A 176 6.71 -1.45 3.88
N LEU A 177 6.15 -0.90 4.96
CA LEU A 177 4.71 -0.83 5.17
C LEU A 177 4.00 0.06 4.14
N SER A 178 4.62 1.18 3.75
CA SER A 178 4.08 2.08 2.72
C SER A 178 4.01 1.38 1.36
N PHE A 179 5.08 0.65 0.98
CA PHE A 179 5.05 -0.16 -0.24
C PHE A 179 4.06 -1.33 -0.12
N ALA A 180 3.93 -1.96 1.04
CA ALA A 180 2.93 -3.00 1.26
C ALA A 180 1.51 -2.47 1.01
N PHE A 181 1.21 -1.25 1.45
CA PHE A 181 -0.06 -0.59 1.16
C PHE A 181 -0.25 -0.30 -0.33
N ILE A 182 0.79 0.11 -1.06
CA ILE A 182 0.71 0.30 -2.52
C ILE A 182 0.38 -1.02 -3.21
N PHE A 183 1.04 -2.13 -2.84
CA PHE A 183 0.71 -3.44 -3.41
C PHE A 183 -0.67 -3.93 -2.99
N TYR A 184 -1.13 -3.63 -1.76
CA TYR A 184 -2.50 -3.87 -1.33
C TYR A 184 -3.50 -3.16 -2.24
N TYR A 185 -3.25 -1.88 -2.52
CA TYR A 185 -4.07 -1.09 -3.43
C TYR A 185 -4.04 -1.63 -4.86
N LEU A 186 -2.86 -1.97 -5.40
CA LEU A 186 -2.75 -2.56 -6.74
C LEU A 186 -3.49 -3.91 -6.85
N ASN A 187 -3.50 -4.70 -5.79
CA ASN A 187 -4.24 -5.97 -5.75
C ASN A 187 -5.76 -5.77 -5.88
N SER A 188 -6.27 -4.61 -5.48
CA SER A 188 -7.70 -4.31 -5.67
C SER A 188 -8.11 -4.08 -7.13
N PHE A 189 -7.15 -3.99 -8.07
CA PHE A 189 -7.45 -4.01 -9.51
C PHE A 189 -7.28 -5.39 -10.14
N SER A 190 -6.33 -6.19 -9.64
CA SER A 190 -6.05 -7.53 -10.15
C SER A 190 -5.23 -8.33 -9.13
N ASP A 191 -5.44 -9.65 -9.04
CA ASP A 191 -4.80 -10.53 -8.04
C ASP A 191 -3.27 -10.71 -8.15
N SER A 192 -2.60 -9.99 -9.05
CA SER A 192 -1.21 -10.23 -9.46
C SER A 192 -0.11 -9.84 -8.43
N GLY A 193 -0.42 -9.07 -7.37
CA GLY A 193 0.58 -8.51 -6.44
C GLY A 193 0.59 -9.11 -5.02
N ASN A 194 -0.15 -10.19 -4.76
CA ASN A 194 -0.31 -10.79 -3.42
C ASN A 194 1.01 -11.22 -2.75
N ILE A 195 1.98 -11.71 -3.53
CA ILE A 195 3.27 -12.17 -2.98
C ILE A 195 4.12 -11.00 -2.48
N TRP A 196 4.13 -9.87 -3.20
CA TRP A 196 4.92 -8.70 -2.82
C TRP A 196 4.38 -8.03 -1.56
N LEU A 197 3.06 -7.98 -1.40
CA LEU A 197 2.41 -7.55 -0.16
C LEU A 197 2.93 -8.34 1.05
N PHE A 198 2.89 -9.67 0.96
CA PHE A 198 3.32 -10.54 2.06
C PHE A 198 4.81 -10.36 2.39
N VAL A 199 5.65 -10.30 1.35
CA VAL A 199 7.09 -10.09 1.46
C VAL A 199 7.42 -8.75 2.13
N LEU A 200 6.73 -7.66 1.76
CA LEU A 200 6.93 -6.34 2.34
C LEU A 200 6.42 -6.24 3.78
N LEU A 201 5.37 -6.98 4.14
CA LEU A 201 4.91 -7.10 5.52
C LEU A 201 5.93 -7.83 6.40
N ILE A 202 6.52 -8.94 5.92
CA ILE A 202 7.61 -9.63 6.63
C ILE A 202 8.80 -8.70 6.83
N SER A 203 9.21 -7.98 5.77
CA SER A 203 10.29 -7.00 5.83
C SER A 203 10.02 -5.89 6.86
N ALA A 204 8.78 -5.39 6.93
CA ALA A 204 8.37 -4.41 7.92
C ALA A 204 8.46 -4.97 9.35
N LEU A 205 7.99 -6.21 9.55
CA LEU A 205 8.01 -6.90 10.83
C LEU A 205 9.44 -7.18 11.30
N CYS A 206 10.32 -7.71 10.44
CA CYS A 206 11.73 -7.91 10.76
C CYS A 206 12.43 -6.60 11.15
N SER A 207 12.18 -5.53 10.39
CA SER A 207 12.73 -4.20 10.69
C SER A 207 12.23 -3.65 12.03
N TYR A 208 10.96 -3.92 12.38
CA TYR A 208 10.37 -3.51 13.65
C TYR A 208 10.91 -4.32 14.83
N ILE A 209 11.12 -5.64 14.68
CA ILE A 209 11.76 -6.48 15.71
C ILE A 209 13.16 -5.93 16.01
N ILE A 210 13.95 -5.63 14.98
CA ILE A 210 15.28 -5.03 15.15
C ILE A 210 15.16 -3.70 15.88
N TYR A 211 14.24 -2.80 15.49
CA TYR A 211 14.02 -1.54 16.19
C TYR A 211 13.72 -1.75 17.69
N LYS A 212 12.80 -2.66 18.02
CA LYS A 212 12.40 -2.94 19.40
C LYS A 212 13.57 -3.49 20.22
N ASP A 213 14.36 -4.39 19.64
CA ASP A 213 15.56 -4.93 20.25
C ASP A 213 16.58 -3.83 20.58
N ARG A 214 16.97 -3.01 19.59
CA ARG A 214 17.91 -1.89 19.80
C ARG A 214 17.45 -0.92 20.89
N ARG A 215 16.16 -0.61 20.89
CA ARG A 215 15.56 0.28 21.89
C ARG A 215 15.62 -0.34 23.29
N ASN A 216 15.32 -1.62 23.42
CA ASN A 216 15.43 -2.32 24.70
C ASN A 216 16.88 -2.34 25.19
N THR A 217 17.86 -2.61 24.30
CA THR A 217 19.29 -2.56 24.65
C THR A 217 19.70 -1.17 25.14
N ASN A 218 19.26 -0.10 24.48
CA ASN A 218 19.58 1.27 24.89
C ASN A 218 18.97 1.62 26.25
N ILE A 219 17.72 1.21 26.50
CA ILE A 219 17.05 1.41 27.79
C ILE A 219 17.77 0.63 28.90
N LEU A 220 18.16 -0.62 28.65
CA LEU A 220 18.89 -1.44 29.62
C LEU A 220 20.26 -0.85 29.97
N ARG A 221 20.92 -0.20 28.99
CA ARG A 221 22.23 0.45 29.17
C ARG A 221 22.13 1.90 29.68
N ASP A 222 20.91 2.44 29.81
CA ASP A 222 20.63 3.85 30.12
C ASP A 222 21.40 4.85 29.23
N VAL A 223 21.45 4.56 27.92
CA VAL A 223 22.16 5.38 26.93
C VAL A 223 21.21 5.96 25.89
N GLU A 224 21.46 7.20 25.48
CA GLU A 224 20.73 7.79 24.37
C GLU A 224 21.06 7.09 23.03
N PRO A 225 20.06 6.91 22.13
CA PRO A 225 20.28 6.26 20.86
C PRO A 225 21.22 7.06 19.95
N GLU A 226 22.11 6.35 19.25
CA GLU A 226 22.97 6.97 18.25
C GLU A 226 22.15 7.59 17.12
N ASN A 227 22.61 8.74 16.64
CA ASN A 227 22.00 9.43 15.52
C ASN A 227 22.11 8.62 14.23
N GLY A 228 20.99 8.35 13.55
CA GLY A 228 21.02 7.74 12.23
C GLY A 228 21.68 8.63 11.16
N LEU A 229 22.04 8.02 10.02
CA LEU A 229 22.79 8.66 8.93
C LEU A 229 22.20 10.00 8.47
N ILE A 230 20.87 10.09 8.28
CA ILE A 230 20.22 11.34 7.88
C ILE A 230 20.36 12.42 8.96
N ARG A 231 20.28 12.05 10.23
CA ARG A 231 20.45 13.02 11.33
C ARG A 231 21.91 13.45 11.44
N LYS A 232 22.87 12.53 11.23
CA LYS A 232 24.30 12.83 11.10
C LYS A 232 24.57 13.79 9.92
N GLY A 233 23.97 13.55 8.75
CA GLY A 233 24.07 14.42 7.58
C GLY A 233 23.46 15.80 7.81
N TRP A 234 22.29 15.89 8.45
CA TRP A 234 21.70 17.16 8.85
C TRP A 234 22.56 17.90 9.87
N TYR A 235 23.13 17.21 10.86
CA TYR A 235 24.04 17.82 11.82
C TYR A 235 25.32 18.30 11.15
N PHE A 236 25.84 17.58 10.16
CA PHE A 236 26.96 18.02 9.35
C PHE A 236 26.63 19.33 8.60
N LEU A 237 25.49 19.39 7.91
CA LEU A 237 24.99 20.60 7.24
C LEU A 237 24.79 21.77 8.21
N LEU A 238 24.10 21.53 9.32
CA LEU A 238 23.79 22.56 10.33
C LEU A 238 25.06 23.07 11.04
N ASN A 239 26.03 22.20 11.30
CA ASN A 239 27.32 22.59 11.85
C ASN A 239 28.12 23.42 10.84
N LYS A 240 28.09 23.07 9.55
CA LYS A 240 28.70 23.89 8.48
C LYS A 240 28.08 25.28 8.40
N LEU A 241 26.77 25.37 8.67
CA LEU A 241 26.00 26.63 8.75
C LEU A 241 26.10 27.33 10.12
N LYS A 242 26.91 26.82 11.06
CA LYS A 242 27.06 27.33 12.45
C LYS A 242 25.73 27.47 13.21
N VAL A 243 24.73 26.64 12.90
CA VAL A 243 23.43 26.66 13.56
C VAL A 243 23.46 25.75 14.79
N LYS A 244 23.30 26.32 15.99
CA LYS A 244 23.31 25.56 17.26
C LYS A 244 22.20 24.50 17.32
N ILE A 245 22.55 23.22 17.40
CA ILE A 245 21.58 22.12 17.53
C ILE A 245 21.04 22.09 18.97
N ILE A 246 19.71 22.13 19.14
CA ILE A 246 19.06 22.06 20.46
C ILE A 246 18.01 20.95 20.44
N LYS A 247 18.03 20.03 21.40
CA LYS A 247 17.05 18.94 21.53
C LYS A 247 15.68 19.47 21.97
N ALA A 248 14.62 18.87 21.45
CA ALA A 248 13.23 19.28 21.66
C ALA A 248 12.65 18.38 22.75
N ASN A 249 12.58 18.89 23.99
CA ASN A 249 12.30 18.08 25.18
C ASN A 249 11.02 18.50 25.89
N TYR A 250 10.09 19.16 25.18
CA TYR A 250 8.82 19.55 25.79
C TYR A 250 8.01 18.30 26.14
N SER A 251 7.67 18.18 27.42
CA SER A 251 6.98 17.03 28.00
C SER A 251 5.90 17.52 28.94
N LEU A 252 4.76 16.84 28.91
CA LEU A 252 3.62 17.08 29.79
C LEU A 252 3.65 16.03 30.89
N LYS A 253 3.36 16.45 32.13
CA LYS A 253 3.20 15.52 33.24
C LYS A 253 1.70 15.24 33.40
N VAL A 254 1.27 14.02 33.08
CA VAL A 254 -0.13 13.59 33.16
C VAL A 254 -0.18 12.38 34.09
N TYR A 255 -0.94 12.45 35.19
CA TYR A 255 -1.06 11.40 36.21
C TYR A 255 0.30 10.78 36.62
N ASN A 256 1.25 11.62 37.06
CA ASN A 256 2.61 11.24 37.44
C ASN A 256 3.50 10.61 36.34
N LYS A 257 3.02 10.45 35.11
CA LYS A 257 3.81 9.99 33.97
C LYS A 257 4.26 11.17 33.11
N LYS A 258 5.55 11.21 32.77
CA LYS A 258 6.12 12.21 31.85
C LYS A 258 5.86 11.75 30.42
N ILE A 259 4.99 12.45 29.70
CA ILE A 259 4.65 12.15 28.30
C ILE A 259 5.33 13.19 27.42
N GLU A 260 6.17 12.74 26.50
CA GLU A 260 6.73 13.60 25.48
C GLU A 260 5.67 13.92 24.42
N VAL A 261 5.37 15.20 24.21
CA VAL A 261 4.32 15.64 23.26
C VAL A 261 4.60 15.15 21.85
N ARG A 262 5.88 15.06 21.49
CA ARG A 262 6.33 14.50 20.21
C ARG A 262 5.93 13.03 20.05
N ASN A 263 6.07 12.22 21.10
CA ASN A 263 5.73 10.80 21.06
C ASN A 263 4.21 10.61 21.05
N LEU A 264 3.48 11.44 21.79
CA LEU A 264 2.01 11.43 21.80
C LEU A 264 1.42 11.70 20.41
N GLY A 265 1.92 12.72 19.70
CA GLY A 265 1.47 13.01 18.33
C GLY A 265 1.77 11.88 17.33
N TYR A 266 2.88 11.15 17.53
CA TYR A 266 3.21 9.96 16.74
C TYR A 266 2.25 8.79 17.02
N ILE A 267 1.99 8.49 18.30
CA ILE A 267 1.09 7.40 18.70
C ILE A 267 -0.34 7.66 18.18
N LEU A 268 -0.86 8.87 18.38
CA LEU A 268 -2.20 9.23 17.89
C LEU A 268 -2.31 9.11 16.36
N SER A 269 -1.30 9.60 15.63
CA SER A 269 -1.24 9.46 14.17
C SER A 269 -1.26 7.99 13.74
N SER A 270 -0.51 7.11 14.42
CA SER A 270 -0.53 5.67 14.12
C SER A 270 -1.88 5.01 14.42
N VAL A 271 -2.55 5.40 15.50
CA VAL A 271 -3.89 4.87 15.84
C VAL A 271 -4.92 5.30 14.79
N ILE A 272 -4.89 6.56 14.35
CA ILE A 272 -5.79 7.05 13.29
C ILE A 272 -5.59 6.24 12.01
N LEU A 273 -4.34 6.08 11.56
CA LEU A 273 -4.02 5.32 10.35
C LEU A 273 -4.51 3.87 10.43
N LEU A 274 -4.37 3.22 11.60
CA LEU A 274 -4.85 1.86 11.80
C LEU A 274 -6.37 1.77 11.68
N LEU A 275 -7.10 2.66 12.35
CA LEU A 275 -8.56 2.68 12.31
C LEU A 275 -9.08 2.95 10.90
N THR A 276 -8.51 3.94 10.20
CA THR A 276 -8.95 4.29 8.85
C THR A 276 -8.62 3.19 7.84
N PHE A 277 -7.50 2.50 8.02
CA PHE A 277 -7.17 1.31 7.23
C PHE A 277 -8.16 0.18 7.47
N THR A 278 -8.56 -0.09 8.72
CA THR A 278 -9.56 -1.13 8.99
C THR A 278 -10.91 -0.84 8.36
N ILE A 279 -11.36 0.42 8.39
CA ILE A 279 -12.63 0.82 7.76
C ILE A 279 -12.52 0.70 6.23
N THR A 280 -11.39 1.12 5.66
CA THR A 280 -11.09 0.98 4.21
C THR A 280 -11.16 -0.47 3.76
N HIS A 281 -10.60 -1.38 4.56
CA HIS A 281 -10.61 -2.81 4.27
C HIS A 281 -12.01 -3.42 4.37
N ILE A 282 -12.80 -3.03 5.38
CA ILE A 282 -14.16 -3.56 5.59
C ILE A 282 -15.11 -3.08 4.50
N ASN A 283 -15.01 -1.81 4.11
CA ASN A 283 -15.92 -1.19 3.14
C ASN A 283 -15.42 -1.28 1.69
N SER A 284 -14.26 -1.91 1.44
CA SER A 284 -13.61 -1.96 0.13
C SER A 284 -13.48 -0.60 -0.58
N ASN A 285 -13.38 0.50 0.19
CA ASN A 285 -13.41 1.86 -0.34
C ASN A 285 -12.24 2.68 0.24
N LEU A 286 -11.50 3.40 -0.60
CA LEU A 286 -10.32 4.17 -0.21
C LEU A 286 -10.63 5.50 0.53
N ILE A 287 -11.86 6.02 0.45
CA ILE A 287 -12.26 7.30 1.08
C ILE A 287 -11.81 7.42 2.56
N PRO A 288 -12.07 6.45 3.44
CA PRO A 288 -11.67 6.53 4.84
C PRO A 288 -10.16 6.68 5.01
N MET A 289 -9.34 6.03 4.18
CA MET A 289 -7.89 6.15 4.21
C MET A 289 -7.40 7.52 3.74
N LEU A 290 -8.01 8.11 2.71
CA LEU A 290 -7.63 9.44 2.20
C LEU A 290 -7.85 10.54 3.25
N PHE A 291 -9.01 10.52 3.90
CA PHE A 291 -9.28 11.41 5.04
C PHE A 291 -8.42 11.05 6.26
N GLY A 292 -8.21 9.76 6.51
CA GLY A 292 -7.38 9.25 7.60
C GLY A 292 -5.94 9.71 7.53
N ILE A 293 -5.30 9.62 6.36
CA ILE A 293 -3.93 10.10 6.11
C ILE A 293 -3.86 11.61 6.37
N SER A 294 -4.82 12.37 5.84
CA SER A 294 -4.90 13.82 6.02
C SER A 294 -4.99 14.22 7.50
N LEU A 295 -5.83 13.53 8.27
CA LEU A 295 -5.99 13.73 9.70
C LEU A 295 -4.73 13.29 10.48
N ALA A 296 -4.21 12.10 10.20
CA ALA A 296 -3.06 11.52 10.89
C ALA A 296 -1.80 12.38 10.73
N ILE A 297 -1.55 12.89 9.53
CA ILE A 297 -0.41 13.79 9.25
C ILE A 297 -0.59 15.11 9.99
N SER A 298 -1.80 15.67 9.99
CA SER A 298 -2.10 16.90 10.72
C SER A 298 -1.83 16.76 12.22
N VAL A 299 -2.28 15.66 12.84
CA VAL A 299 -2.01 15.35 14.25
C VAL A 299 -0.51 15.16 14.52
N TYR A 300 0.18 14.42 13.64
CA TYR A 300 1.61 14.20 13.75
C TYR A 300 2.42 15.51 13.69
N MET A 301 2.11 16.38 12.72
CA MET A 301 2.79 17.67 12.55
C MET A 301 2.47 18.63 13.70
N THR A 302 1.25 18.60 14.22
CA THR A 302 0.86 19.36 15.41
C THR A 302 1.70 18.95 16.62
N GLY A 303 1.83 17.65 16.89
CA GLY A 303 2.68 17.14 17.97
C GLY A 303 4.16 17.53 17.80
N ARG A 304 4.66 17.56 16.56
CA ARG A 304 6.03 18.02 16.24
C ARG A 304 6.21 19.51 16.46
N CYS A 305 5.22 20.33 16.13
CA CYS A 305 5.24 21.77 16.34
C CYS A 305 5.23 22.10 17.84
N LEU A 306 4.27 21.54 18.58
CA LEU A 306 4.11 21.74 20.03
C LEU A 306 5.34 21.28 20.83
N ALA A 307 5.95 20.15 20.45
CA ALA A 307 7.20 19.69 21.06
C ALA A 307 8.37 20.70 20.92
N GLY A 308 8.23 21.69 20.03
CA GLY A 308 9.17 22.77 19.82
C GLY A 308 9.00 23.97 20.74
N ILE A 309 7.95 24.09 21.54
CA ILE A 309 7.72 25.26 22.40
C ILE A 309 8.45 25.06 23.75
N PRO A 310 9.11 26.08 24.33
CA PRO A 310 9.36 27.43 23.82
C PRO A 310 10.67 27.50 23.02
N ARG A 311 10.63 28.03 21.79
CA ARG A 311 11.81 28.21 20.92
C ARG A 311 11.77 29.55 20.19
N PRO A 312 12.93 30.05 19.73
CA PRO A 312 13.01 31.32 19.00
C PRO A 312 12.11 31.32 17.75
N ARG A 313 11.48 32.47 17.49
CA ARG A 313 10.49 32.72 16.43
C ARG A 313 10.91 32.13 15.08
N ASN A 314 12.16 32.34 14.65
CA ASN A 314 12.66 31.89 13.35
C ASN A 314 12.60 30.36 13.17
N ARG A 315 12.75 29.58 14.26
CA ARG A 315 12.62 28.12 14.21
C ARG A 315 11.16 27.66 14.16
N MET A 316 10.26 28.41 14.78
CA MET A 316 8.83 28.14 14.63
C MET A 316 8.39 28.44 13.20
N VAL A 317 8.84 29.55 12.61
CA VAL A 317 8.58 29.89 11.19
C VAL A 317 9.08 28.79 10.25
N ALA A 318 10.33 28.32 10.42
CA ALA A 318 10.87 27.24 9.59
C ALA A 318 10.08 25.93 9.70
N ARG A 319 9.55 25.60 10.89
CA ARG A 319 8.69 24.43 11.07
C ARG A 319 7.31 24.61 10.45
N SER A 320 6.71 25.79 10.60
CA SER A 320 5.44 26.13 9.95
C SER A 320 5.55 26.01 8.44
N PHE A 321 6.64 26.50 7.84
CA PHE A 321 6.90 26.34 6.40
C PHE A 321 6.94 24.88 5.98
N VAL A 322 7.64 24.02 6.74
CA VAL A 322 7.67 22.57 6.47
C VAL A 322 6.28 21.94 6.63
N CYS A 323 5.49 22.36 7.63
CA CYS A 323 4.10 21.91 7.77
C CYS A 323 3.25 22.29 6.56
N THR A 324 3.38 23.53 6.07
CA THR A 324 2.66 24.00 4.88
C THR A 324 3.04 23.21 3.63
N LEU A 325 4.34 22.94 3.44
CA LEU A 325 4.82 22.12 2.32
C LEU A 325 4.24 20.71 2.38
N VAL A 326 4.22 20.07 3.56
CA VAL A 326 3.60 18.75 3.74
C VAL A 326 2.09 18.79 3.47
N ALA A 327 1.40 19.86 3.89
CA ALA A 327 -0.02 20.02 3.62
C ALA A 327 -0.32 20.11 2.13
N ILE A 328 0.47 20.88 1.38
CA ILE A 328 0.33 21.03 -0.08
C ILE A 328 0.68 19.72 -0.81
N CYS A 329 1.72 19.01 -0.38
CA CYS A 329 2.19 17.82 -1.09
C CYS A 329 1.45 16.52 -0.72
N VAL A 330 0.75 16.47 0.42
CA VAL A 330 0.12 15.23 0.90
C VAL A 330 -1.36 15.43 1.22
N ILE A 331 -1.71 16.40 2.07
CA ILE A 331 -3.09 16.58 2.51
C ILE A 331 -3.99 17.00 1.34
N LEU A 332 -3.58 18.00 0.58
CA LEU A 332 -4.39 18.54 -0.51
C LEU A 332 -4.63 17.52 -1.64
N PRO A 333 -3.62 16.75 -2.10
CA PRO A 333 -3.85 15.64 -3.04
C PRO A 333 -4.79 14.56 -2.49
N CYS A 334 -4.65 14.16 -1.21
CA CYS A 334 -5.55 13.16 -0.63
C CYS A 334 -7.01 13.63 -0.61
N LEU A 335 -7.25 14.89 -0.27
CA LEU A 335 -8.59 15.47 -0.25
C LEU A 335 -9.17 15.65 -1.65
N ASN A 336 -8.36 16.09 -2.61
CA ASN A 336 -8.79 16.25 -4.00
C ASN A 336 -9.07 14.90 -4.69
N ALA A 337 -8.41 13.81 -4.25
CA ALA A 337 -8.66 12.48 -4.77
C ALA A 337 -9.95 11.86 -4.24
N ALA A 338 -10.42 12.24 -3.03
CA ALA A 338 -11.55 11.59 -2.37
C ALA A 338 -12.86 11.55 -3.19
N PRO A 339 -13.27 12.61 -3.91
CA PRO A 339 -14.48 12.57 -4.74
C PRO A 339 -14.46 11.50 -5.83
N LEU A 340 -13.29 11.13 -6.36
CA LEU A 340 -13.17 10.10 -7.40
C LEU A 340 -13.58 8.70 -6.90
N PHE A 341 -13.52 8.48 -5.58
CA PHE A 341 -13.85 7.20 -4.95
C PHE A 341 -15.31 7.16 -4.44
N MET A 342 -16.13 8.17 -4.72
CA MET A 342 -17.55 8.15 -4.37
C MET A 342 -18.30 7.12 -5.21
N PRO A 343 -19.14 6.27 -4.61
CA PRO A 343 -19.92 5.29 -5.36
C PRO A 343 -20.93 6.01 -6.25
N ALA A 344 -21.08 5.58 -7.50
CA ALA A 344 -22.00 6.15 -8.46
C ALA A 344 -22.57 5.04 -9.35
N ASN A 345 -23.86 5.14 -9.69
CA ASN A 345 -24.54 4.16 -10.51
C ASN A 345 -25.69 4.75 -11.33
N ALA A 346 -26.29 3.95 -12.21
CA ALA A 346 -27.49 4.29 -12.95
C ALA A 346 -28.49 3.13 -12.95
N LEU A 347 -29.76 3.41 -12.66
CA LEU A 347 -30.84 2.42 -12.53
C LEU A 347 -32.13 2.94 -13.15
N LEU A 348 -32.99 2.04 -13.60
CA LEU A 348 -34.40 2.36 -13.84
C LEU A 348 -35.12 2.57 -12.49
N SER A 349 -35.98 3.58 -12.41
CA SER A 349 -36.77 3.86 -11.20
C SER A 349 -37.72 2.70 -10.85
N SER A 350 -37.91 2.44 -9.55
CA SER A 350 -38.85 1.46 -9.00
C SER A 350 -40.29 1.67 -9.49
N ASN A 351 -40.68 2.92 -9.76
CA ASN A 351 -42.00 3.26 -10.32
C ASN A 351 -42.32 2.55 -11.64
N PHE A 352 -41.31 2.17 -12.42
CA PHE A 352 -41.46 1.44 -13.69
C PHE A 352 -41.34 -0.09 -13.52
N LEU A 353 -41.01 -0.59 -12.33
CA LEU A 353 -40.72 -1.99 -12.04
C LEU A 353 -41.72 -2.64 -11.08
N ASP A 354 -42.60 -1.83 -10.46
CA ASP A 354 -43.58 -2.31 -9.50
C ASP A 354 -44.77 -2.97 -10.19
N VAL A 355 -45.32 -4.02 -9.57
CA VAL A 355 -46.50 -4.75 -10.04
C VAL A 355 -47.73 -3.84 -10.17
N GLU A 356 -47.78 -2.74 -9.41
CA GLU A 356 -48.84 -1.72 -9.48
C GLU A 356 -48.74 -0.81 -10.71
N SER A 357 -47.58 -0.74 -11.37
CA SER A 357 -47.38 0.05 -12.60
C SER A 357 -48.08 -0.56 -13.81
N GLY A 358 -48.37 -1.87 -13.77
CA GLY A 358 -49.13 -2.56 -14.81
C GLY A 358 -48.37 -2.84 -16.11
N ASN A 359 -47.06 -2.56 -16.17
CA ASN A 359 -46.25 -2.61 -17.40
C ASN A 359 -45.37 -3.88 -17.53
N GLY A 360 -45.52 -4.90 -16.67
CA GLY A 360 -44.82 -6.20 -16.83
C GLY A 360 -43.30 -6.25 -16.56
N TRP A 361 -42.59 -5.12 -16.62
CA TRP A 361 -41.12 -5.04 -16.46
C TRP A 361 -40.61 -5.39 -15.06
N LYS A 362 -39.61 -6.27 -15.00
CA LYS A 362 -38.96 -6.67 -13.74
C LYS A 362 -37.45 -6.65 -13.87
N LYS A 363 -36.79 -6.28 -12.76
CA LYS A 363 -35.34 -6.43 -12.62
C LYS A 363 -35.01 -7.89 -12.32
N SER A 364 -34.42 -8.56 -13.30
CA SER A 364 -34.22 -10.00 -13.25
C SER A 364 -32.80 -10.40 -12.88
N TYR A 365 -31.81 -9.55 -13.18
CA TYR A 365 -30.42 -9.79 -12.80
C TYR A 365 -29.69 -8.49 -12.45
N SER A 366 -28.76 -8.56 -11.50
CA SER A 366 -27.82 -7.48 -11.23
C SER A 366 -26.47 -7.98 -10.74
N GLN A 367 -25.41 -7.47 -11.33
CA GLN A 367 -24.02 -7.69 -10.90
C GLN A 367 -23.33 -6.33 -10.77
N VAL A 368 -22.55 -6.15 -9.71
CA VAL A 368 -21.75 -4.95 -9.49
C VAL A 368 -20.35 -5.41 -9.10
N ASP A 369 -19.37 -5.08 -9.94
CA ASP A 369 -17.96 -5.36 -9.70
C ASP A 369 -17.23 -4.03 -9.47
N GLU A 370 -16.51 -3.94 -8.35
CA GLU A 370 -15.72 -2.76 -7.97
C GLU A 370 -14.22 -3.06 -8.03
N TYR A 371 -13.46 -2.09 -8.53
CA TYR A 371 -12.01 -2.17 -8.70
C TYR A 371 -11.32 -0.96 -8.07
N GLY A 372 -10.09 -1.17 -7.61
CA GLY A 372 -9.27 -0.05 -7.13
C GLY A 372 -9.74 0.54 -5.81
N LEU A 373 -10.41 -0.25 -4.96
CA LEU A 373 -11.07 0.21 -3.73
C LEU A 373 -12.08 1.36 -4.00
N GLY A 374 -12.97 1.16 -4.98
CA GLY A 374 -14.03 2.10 -5.34
C GLY A 374 -13.63 3.15 -6.39
N LEU A 375 -12.44 3.02 -7.02
CA LEU A 375 -12.02 3.96 -8.07
C LEU A 375 -12.82 3.76 -9.36
N ALA A 376 -13.00 2.51 -9.76
CA ALA A 376 -13.74 2.11 -10.95
C ALA A 376 -14.76 1.04 -10.58
N SER A 377 -15.89 1.03 -11.26
CA SER A 377 -16.91 0.01 -11.09
C SER A 377 -17.61 -0.30 -12.41
N THR A 378 -18.00 -1.55 -12.55
CA THR A 378 -18.85 -2.03 -13.64
C THR A 378 -20.12 -2.57 -13.02
N SER A 379 -21.27 -1.98 -13.37
CA SER A 379 -22.58 -2.49 -12.95
C SER A 379 -23.34 -2.97 -14.16
N ILE A 380 -23.93 -4.16 -14.09
CA ILE A 380 -24.74 -4.74 -15.14
C ILE A 380 -26.11 -5.03 -14.55
N TYR A 381 -27.15 -4.49 -15.18
CA TYR A 381 -28.55 -4.71 -14.83
C TYR A 381 -29.28 -5.32 -16.02
N LEU A 382 -30.13 -6.31 -15.73
CA LEU A 382 -31.02 -6.92 -16.69
C LEU A 382 -32.45 -6.69 -16.25
N TYR A 383 -33.22 -6.09 -17.15
CA TYR A 383 -34.66 -5.92 -17.03
C TYR A 383 -35.32 -6.76 -18.10
N ALA A 384 -36.32 -7.54 -17.72
CA ALA A 384 -37.10 -8.35 -18.65
C ALA A 384 -38.58 -8.07 -18.45
N ASP A 385 -39.29 -8.02 -19.55
CA ASP A 385 -40.73 -7.91 -19.57
C ASP A 385 -41.39 -9.30 -19.52
N ASP A 386 -42.52 -9.42 -18.82
CA ASP A 386 -43.27 -10.66 -18.69
C ASP A 386 -44.35 -10.87 -19.76
N ALA A 387 -44.41 -9.99 -20.77
CA ALA A 387 -45.32 -9.99 -21.91
C ALA A 387 -46.80 -10.00 -21.49
N LYS A 388 -47.13 -9.35 -20.37
CA LYS A 388 -48.48 -9.29 -19.83
C LYS A 388 -48.87 -7.88 -19.40
N ASP A 389 -50.11 -7.53 -19.71
CA ASP A 389 -50.68 -6.25 -19.30
C ASP A 389 -51.06 -6.25 -17.81
N SER A 390 -51.45 -5.07 -17.31
CA SER A 390 -51.92 -4.85 -15.94
C SER A 390 -53.11 -5.72 -15.51
N GLU A 391 -53.84 -6.31 -16.46
CA GLU A 391 -54.99 -7.19 -16.25
C GLU A 391 -54.63 -8.69 -16.38
N GLY A 392 -53.37 -9.00 -16.73
CA GLY A 392 -52.83 -10.35 -16.88
C GLY A 392 -53.09 -10.99 -18.25
N ASN A 393 -53.52 -10.21 -19.24
CA ASN A 393 -53.65 -10.64 -20.63
C ASN A 393 -52.30 -10.59 -21.34
N ASP A 394 -52.13 -11.38 -22.39
CA ASP A 394 -50.92 -11.36 -23.20
C ASP A 394 -50.79 -9.99 -23.89
N ASP A 395 -49.68 -9.32 -23.63
CA ASP A 395 -49.37 -7.96 -24.09
C ASP A 395 -48.11 -8.02 -24.94
N GLY A 396 -48.26 -8.25 -26.25
CA GLY A 396 -47.17 -8.34 -27.20
C GLY A 396 -46.16 -9.47 -26.97
N TYR A 397 -45.01 -9.34 -27.63
CA TYR A 397 -43.88 -10.28 -27.53
C TYR A 397 -42.86 -9.78 -26.51
N PRO A 398 -42.10 -10.67 -25.85
CA PRO A 398 -41.21 -10.28 -24.74
C PRO A 398 -40.08 -9.36 -25.21
N ALA A 399 -39.70 -8.43 -24.33
CA ALA A 399 -38.58 -7.52 -24.50
C ALA A 399 -37.57 -7.62 -23.34
N ILE A 400 -36.30 -7.35 -23.65
CA ILE A 400 -35.19 -7.43 -22.71
C ILE A 400 -34.35 -6.16 -22.81
N LEU A 401 -34.04 -5.55 -21.67
CA LEU A 401 -33.19 -4.37 -21.55
C LEU A 401 -31.99 -4.66 -20.65
N PHE A 402 -30.79 -4.53 -21.21
CA PHE A 402 -29.52 -4.53 -20.50
C PHE A 402 -29.07 -3.10 -20.24
N VAL A 403 -28.64 -2.81 -19.02
CA VAL A 403 -28.02 -1.52 -18.65
C VAL A 403 -26.66 -1.80 -18.04
N ILE A 404 -25.61 -1.34 -18.72
CA ILE A 404 -24.22 -1.45 -18.31
C ILE A 404 -23.76 -0.05 -17.90
N VAL A 405 -23.31 0.08 -16.66
CA VAL A 405 -22.82 1.34 -16.09
C VAL A 405 -21.34 1.18 -15.79
N LEU A 406 -20.53 2.01 -16.44
CA LEU A 406 -19.09 2.04 -16.27
C LEU A 406 -18.70 3.33 -15.56
N LYS A 407 -18.19 3.21 -14.33
CA LYS A 407 -17.57 4.32 -13.61
C LYS A 407 -16.09 4.40 -14.00
N VAL A 408 -15.71 5.48 -14.67
CA VAL A 408 -14.35 5.68 -15.18
C VAL A 408 -13.79 7.00 -14.64
N PRO A 409 -12.69 6.99 -13.86
CA PRO A 409 -12.19 8.17 -13.14
C PRO A 409 -11.50 9.23 -14.03
N PHE A 410 -11.40 9.01 -15.33
CA PHE A 410 -10.74 9.91 -16.28
C PHE A 410 -11.71 10.33 -17.36
N GLU A 411 -11.59 11.57 -17.85
CA GLU A 411 -12.37 12.07 -18.98
C GLU A 411 -12.25 11.10 -20.16
N ILE A 412 -13.34 10.39 -20.44
CA ILE A 412 -13.44 9.58 -21.65
C ILE A 412 -13.53 10.58 -22.79
N ASP A 413 -12.59 10.50 -23.74
CA ASP A 413 -12.55 11.38 -24.91
C ASP A 413 -13.92 11.41 -25.61
N GLU A 414 -14.36 12.58 -26.08
CA GLU A 414 -15.70 12.79 -26.64
C GLU A 414 -15.99 11.89 -27.84
N ALA A 415 -14.95 11.48 -28.58
CA ALA A 415 -15.07 10.68 -29.80
C ALA A 415 -15.27 9.16 -29.60
N VAL A 416 -15.21 8.67 -28.37
CA VAL A 416 -15.15 7.21 -28.05
C VAL A 416 -16.51 6.49 -27.86
N PRO A 417 -17.66 7.13 -27.53
CA PRO A 417 -18.92 6.42 -27.22
C PRO A 417 -19.43 5.49 -28.33
N LEU A 418 -19.48 5.97 -29.57
CA LEU A 418 -20.04 5.23 -30.71
C LEU A 418 -19.18 4.04 -31.15
N ASP A 419 -17.85 4.18 -31.13
CA ASP A 419 -16.94 3.11 -31.53
C ASP A 419 -16.93 1.97 -30.51
N ILE A 420 -17.01 2.28 -29.21
CA ILE A 420 -17.19 1.28 -28.15
C ILE A 420 -18.59 0.65 -28.23
N LEU A 421 -19.65 1.44 -28.47
CA LEU A 421 -21.01 0.94 -28.65
C LEU A 421 -21.06 -0.09 -29.78
N ASN A 422 -20.47 0.23 -30.95
CA ASN A 422 -20.50 -0.62 -32.12
C ASN A 422 -19.67 -1.92 -31.94
N ASP A 423 -18.49 -1.85 -31.31
CA ASP A 423 -17.66 -3.04 -31.01
C ASP A 423 -18.33 -3.97 -29.97
N GLN A 424 -18.91 -3.41 -28.91
CA GLN A 424 -19.64 -4.20 -27.89
C GLN A 424 -20.94 -4.79 -28.46
N PHE A 425 -21.66 -4.03 -29.30
CA PHE A 425 -22.88 -4.47 -29.96
C PHE A 425 -22.61 -5.61 -30.96
N GLN A 426 -21.54 -5.52 -31.75
CA GLN A 426 -21.12 -6.60 -32.66
C GLN A 426 -20.72 -7.87 -31.91
N LYS A 427 -19.98 -7.74 -30.80
CA LYS A 427 -19.58 -8.90 -29.98
C LYS A 427 -20.79 -9.62 -29.37
N MET A 428 -21.77 -8.88 -28.84
CA MET A 428 -22.99 -9.49 -28.30
C MET A 428 -23.90 -10.08 -29.38
N ALA A 429 -24.05 -9.43 -30.54
CA ALA A 429 -24.79 -9.99 -31.66
C ALA A 429 -24.19 -11.33 -32.13
N ILE A 430 -22.85 -11.45 -32.11
CA ILE A 430 -22.14 -12.69 -32.40
C ILE A 430 -22.36 -13.74 -31.28
N GLU A 431 -22.26 -13.35 -30.00
CA GLU A 431 -22.46 -14.28 -28.87
C GLU A 431 -23.89 -14.84 -28.78
N GLN A 432 -24.89 -14.09 -29.25
CA GLN A 432 -26.29 -14.48 -29.26
C GLN A 432 -26.75 -15.11 -30.60
N ASP A 433 -25.84 -15.35 -31.55
CA ASP A 433 -26.12 -15.92 -32.89
C ASP A 433 -27.22 -15.15 -33.67
N ILE A 434 -27.18 -13.82 -33.63
CA ILE A 434 -28.13 -12.94 -34.33
C ILE A 434 -27.52 -12.45 -35.65
N GLU A 435 -28.26 -12.55 -36.75
CA GLU A 435 -27.91 -11.85 -38.00
C GLU A 435 -28.52 -10.45 -38.00
N LEU A 436 -27.67 -9.43 -38.02
CA LEU A 436 -28.07 -8.03 -38.15
C LEU A 436 -28.24 -7.71 -39.64
N ASP A 437 -29.49 -7.51 -40.08
CA ASP A 437 -29.82 -7.39 -41.50
C ASP A 437 -29.53 -5.99 -42.05
N ALA A 438 -30.05 -4.94 -41.40
CA ALA A 438 -29.85 -3.55 -41.82
C ALA A 438 -29.98 -2.55 -40.65
N LYS A 439 -29.16 -1.49 -40.69
CA LYS A 439 -29.29 -0.33 -39.79
C LYS A 439 -30.57 0.43 -40.15
N LEU A 440 -31.49 0.50 -39.19
CA LEU A 440 -32.82 1.09 -39.36
C LEU A 440 -32.78 2.61 -39.13
N GLU A 441 -32.23 3.01 -37.98
CA GLU A 441 -32.20 4.39 -37.54
C GLU A 441 -30.96 4.67 -36.68
N SER A 442 -30.48 5.90 -36.71
CA SER A 442 -29.58 6.42 -35.67
C SER A 442 -29.89 7.87 -35.42
N GLY A 443 -29.85 8.27 -34.17
CA GLY A 443 -30.18 9.63 -33.77
C GLY A 443 -29.58 9.99 -32.42
N SER A 444 -30.03 11.13 -31.91
CA SER A 444 -29.71 11.57 -30.55
C SER A 444 -30.98 12.04 -29.87
N ARG A 445 -31.07 11.83 -28.56
CA ARG A 445 -32.19 12.30 -27.74
C ARG A 445 -31.67 12.74 -26.37
N LYS A 446 -32.58 13.19 -25.51
CA LYS A 446 -32.25 13.58 -24.14
C LYS A 446 -32.86 12.62 -23.13
N THR A 447 -32.10 12.26 -22.11
CA THR A 447 -32.63 11.57 -20.93
C THR A 447 -33.53 12.50 -20.12
N SER A 448 -34.32 11.94 -19.21
CA SER A 448 -35.15 12.74 -18.28
C SER A 448 -34.30 13.62 -17.33
N GLN A 449 -33.03 13.26 -17.13
CA GLN A 449 -32.04 14.09 -16.42
C GLN A 449 -31.37 15.16 -17.30
N GLY A 450 -31.65 15.18 -18.60
CA GLY A 450 -31.15 16.18 -19.54
C GLY A 450 -29.80 15.87 -20.18
N TYR A 451 -29.30 14.63 -20.09
CA TYR A 451 -28.08 14.19 -20.77
C TYR A 451 -28.37 13.93 -22.25
N ASP A 452 -27.44 14.34 -23.13
CA ASP A 452 -27.49 14.00 -24.54
C ASP A 452 -27.07 12.54 -24.75
N THR A 453 -27.91 11.77 -25.43
CA THR A 453 -27.70 10.36 -25.75
C THR A 453 -27.51 10.16 -27.25
N GLU A 454 -26.76 9.12 -27.62
CA GLU A 454 -26.64 8.66 -28.99
C GLU A 454 -27.17 7.23 -29.09
N TYR A 455 -28.08 6.97 -30.04
CA TYR A 455 -28.69 5.66 -30.21
C TYR A 455 -28.58 5.15 -31.65
N VAL A 456 -28.56 3.82 -31.78
CA VAL A 456 -28.62 3.11 -33.06
C VAL A 456 -29.61 1.95 -32.95
N ILE A 457 -30.47 1.81 -33.96
CA ILE A 457 -31.46 0.74 -34.08
C ILE A 457 -31.14 -0.15 -35.28
N TYR A 458 -31.19 -1.46 -35.07
CA TYR A 458 -31.01 -2.48 -36.10
C TYR A 458 -32.22 -3.42 -36.14
N ASN A 459 -32.54 -3.92 -37.32
CA ASN A 459 -33.33 -5.14 -37.46
C ASN A 459 -32.40 -6.35 -37.41
N GLY A 460 -32.88 -7.42 -36.81
CA GLY A 460 -32.20 -8.71 -36.88
C GLY A 460 -33.18 -9.87 -36.90
N THR A 461 -32.69 -10.98 -37.44
CA THR A 461 -33.40 -12.25 -37.49
C THR A 461 -32.72 -13.25 -36.56
N THR A 462 -33.52 -13.88 -35.70
CA THR A 462 -32.99 -14.77 -34.65
C THR A 462 -32.74 -16.16 -35.22
N LYS A 463 -31.50 -16.66 -35.17
CA LYS A 463 -31.15 -18.00 -35.69
C LYS A 463 -31.33 -19.13 -34.68
N THR A 464 -31.57 -18.80 -33.43
CA THR A 464 -31.65 -19.71 -32.29
C THR A 464 -33.08 -19.87 -31.80
N GLU A 465 -33.37 -21.00 -31.15
CA GLU A 465 -34.68 -21.23 -30.51
C GLU A 465 -34.77 -20.62 -29.10
N LYS A 466 -33.79 -19.79 -28.71
CA LYS A 466 -33.65 -19.22 -27.37
C LYS A 466 -33.01 -17.84 -27.41
N ILE A 467 -33.61 -16.87 -26.70
CA ILE A 467 -33.02 -15.54 -26.46
C ILE A 467 -32.94 -15.31 -24.95
N GLY A 468 -31.78 -14.84 -24.48
CA GLY A 468 -31.53 -14.49 -23.09
C GLY A 468 -30.23 -15.07 -22.53
N THR A 469 -30.10 -15.11 -21.20
CA THR A 469 -28.94 -15.67 -20.49
C THR A 469 -29.23 -17.07 -19.96
N ASP A 470 -28.24 -17.81 -19.46
CA ASP A 470 -28.43 -19.16 -18.90
C ASP A 470 -29.55 -19.24 -17.84
N GLU A 471 -29.83 -18.14 -17.13
CA GLU A 471 -30.86 -18.03 -16.09
C GLU A 471 -32.24 -17.58 -16.60
N ILE A 472 -32.31 -16.80 -17.69
CA ILE A 472 -33.56 -16.24 -18.24
C ILE A 472 -33.56 -16.51 -19.74
N ASN A 473 -34.39 -17.46 -20.17
CA ASN A 473 -34.46 -17.89 -21.56
C ASN A 473 -35.90 -17.85 -22.05
N TYR A 474 -36.17 -17.03 -23.06
CA TYR A 474 -37.40 -17.11 -23.82
C TYR A 474 -37.21 -18.09 -24.97
N LYS A 475 -38.16 -19.01 -25.15
CA LYS A 475 -38.18 -19.86 -26.34
C LYS A 475 -38.69 -19.03 -27.49
N VAL A 476 -37.90 -18.93 -28.55
CA VAL A 476 -38.22 -18.12 -29.73
C VAL A 476 -38.27 -19.05 -30.94
N THR A 477 -39.13 -18.77 -31.90
CA THR A 477 -39.15 -19.52 -33.16
C THR A 477 -37.96 -19.09 -34.01
N LYS A 478 -37.18 -20.04 -34.51
CA LYS A 478 -36.09 -19.74 -35.44
C LYS A 478 -36.63 -19.01 -36.68
N GLY A 479 -36.07 -17.84 -36.99
CA GLY A 479 -36.57 -16.95 -38.05
C GLY A 479 -37.48 -15.81 -37.58
N SER A 480 -37.67 -15.64 -36.26
CA SER A 480 -38.42 -14.49 -35.71
C SER A 480 -37.75 -13.15 -36.03
N GLU A 481 -38.57 -12.14 -36.31
CA GLU A 481 -38.12 -10.76 -36.52
C GLU A 481 -37.96 -10.06 -35.17
N SER A 482 -36.84 -9.38 -34.99
CA SER A 482 -36.48 -8.66 -33.77
C SER A 482 -35.84 -7.31 -34.07
N LYS A 483 -36.08 -6.35 -33.19
CA LYS A 483 -35.40 -5.05 -33.20
C LYS A 483 -34.43 -4.95 -32.04
N TYR A 484 -33.33 -4.29 -32.32
CA TYR A 484 -32.24 -4.06 -31.38
C TYR A 484 -31.98 -2.57 -31.27
N ILE A 485 -31.82 -2.07 -30.04
CA ILE A 485 -31.35 -0.71 -29.77
C ILE A 485 -30.07 -0.78 -28.95
N GLY A 486 -29.06 -0.01 -29.34
CA GLY A 486 -27.95 0.38 -28.49
C GLY A 486 -27.98 1.88 -28.27
N GLU A 487 -27.88 2.31 -27.01
CA GLU A 487 -27.86 3.73 -26.65
C GLU A 487 -26.80 3.99 -25.57
N VAL A 488 -26.08 5.10 -25.70
CA VAL A 488 -24.98 5.46 -24.81
C VAL A 488 -25.02 6.95 -24.45
N TRP A 489 -24.68 7.27 -23.21
CA TRP A 489 -24.48 8.64 -22.77
C TRP A 489 -23.46 8.75 -21.64
N LYS A 490 -22.95 9.97 -21.44
CA LYS A 490 -22.02 10.32 -20.36
C LYS A 490 -22.74 11.13 -19.29
N ALA A 491 -22.52 10.78 -18.02
CA ALA A 491 -22.91 11.60 -16.88
C ALA A 491 -21.62 12.13 -16.20
N PRO A 492 -21.12 13.31 -16.62
CA PRO A 492 -19.80 13.80 -16.20
C PRO A 492 -19.72 14.12 -14.71
N GLU A 493 -20.83 14.56 -14.10
CA GLU A 493 -20.90 14.85 -12.66
C GLU A 493 -20.61 13.61 -11.80
N TYR A 494 -20.93 12.43 -12.34
CA TYR A 494 -20.78 11.14 -11.68
C TYR A 494 -19.61 10.31 -12.22
N ASN A 495 -18.91 10.80 -13.26
CA ASN A 495 -17.89 10.04 -14.00
C ASN A 495 -18.42 8.69 -14.52
N LEU A 496 -19.67 8.66 -14.97
CA LEU A 496 -20.32 7.46 -15.51
C LEU A 496 -20.42 7.52 -17.03
N LEU A 497 -20.20 6.36 -17.64
CA LEU A 497 -20.62 6.03 -19.00
C LEU A 497 -21.73 5.00 -18.86
N VAL A 498 -22.91 5.31 -19.36
CA VAL A 498 -24.06 4.38 -19.35
C VAL A 498 -24.27 3.87 -20.76
N VAL A 499 -24.38 2.56 -20.88
CA VAL A 499 -24.66 1.85 -22.12
C VAL A 499 -25.91 1.02 -21.90
N SER A 500 -26.99 1.33 -22.60
CA SER A 500 -28.23 0.57 -22.60
C SER A 500 -28.39 -0.20 -23.89
N MET A 501 -28.80 -1.45 -23.80
CA MET A 501 -29.05 -2.31 -24.94
C MET A 501 -30.39 -3.01 -24.81
N GLY A 502 -31.26 -2.86 -25.79
CA GLY A 502 -32.60 -3.41 -25.80
C GLY A 502 -32.80 -4.40 -26.94
N ILE A 503 -33.54 -5.47 -26.67
CA ILE A 503 -33.97 -6.47 -27.65
C ILE A 503 -35.49 -6.60 -27.52
N GLY A 504 -36.23 -6.32 -28.60
CA GLY A 504 -37.66 -6.59 -28.69
C GLY A 504 -37.94 -7.60 -29.79
N ILE A 505 -38.70 -8.65 -29.48
CA ILE A 505 -39.25 -9.56 -30.49
C ILE A 505 -40.51 -8.91 -31.08
N ILE A 506 -40.74 -9.02 -32.39
CA ILE A 506 -41.83 -8.31 -33.07
C ILE A 506 -42.74 -9.24 -33.86
N SER A 507 -42.23 -10.38 -34.33
CA SER A 507 -43.03 -11.42 -34.97
C SER A 507 -42.43 -12.80 -34.73
N SER A 508 -43.28 -13.80 -34.49
CA SER A 508 -42.89 -15.20 -34.32
C SER A 508 -42.97 -16.06 -35.59
N GLU A 509 -43.34 -15.50 -36.74
CA GLU A 509 -43.58 -16.26 -37.98
C GLU A 509 -42.29 -16.49 -38.80
N THR A 510 -42.19 -17.69 -39.40
CA THR A 510 -41.10 -18.08 -40.31
C THR A 510 -41.38 -17.58 -41.72
N ILE A 511 -40.42 -16.90 -42.36
CA ILE A 511 -40.38 -16.83 -43.83
C ILE A 511 -40.00 -18.24 -44.32
N ASN A 512 -40.99 -19.02 -44.77
CA ASN A 512 -40.76 -20.34 -45.34
C ASN A 512 -40.14 -20.21 -46.74
N GLU A 513 -38.83 -20.46 -46.88
CA GLU A 513 -38.18 -20.55 -48.20
C GLU A 513 -38.40 -21.92 -48.90
N ASP A 514 -39.06 -22.90 -48.26
CA ASP A 514 -39.02 -24.31 -48.73
C ASP A 514 -40.36 -24.95 -49.10
N THR A 515 -41.45 -24.19 -49.26
CA THR A 515 -42.71 -24.75 -49.81
C THR A 515 -43.23 -23.94 -50.98
N GLY A 516 -42.76 -24.29 -52.18
CA GLY A 516 -43.46 -23.93 -53.40
C GLY A 516 -44.81 -24.63 -53.47
N PHE A 517 -45.89 -23.90 -53.24
CA PHE A 517 -47.22 -24.26 -53.71
C PHE A 517 -47.94 -23.01 -54.26
N GLU A 518 -48.42 -23.16 -55.50
CA GLU A 518 -49.21 -22.19 -56.26
C GLU A 518 -50.49 -21.79 -55.52
N PRO A 519 -50.97 -20.54 -55.68
CA PRO A 519 -52.27 -20.15 -55.16
C PRO A 519 -53.34 -20.94 -55.91
N ILE A 520 -54.09 -21.77 -55.18
CA ILE A 520 -55.34 -22.33 -55.70
C ILE A 520 -56.38 -21.22 -55.64
N ASP A 521 -56.68 -20.65 -56.80
CA ASP A 521 -57.85 -19.80 -57.07
C ASP A 521 -59.16 -20.52 -56.71
N ASP A 522 -60.16 -19.70 -56.34
CA ASP A 522 -61.61 -19.96 -56.34
C ASP A 522 -62.19 -20.95 -55.31
N LEU A 523 -62.43 -20.49 -54.06
CA LEU A 523 -63.74 -20.66 -53.38
C LEU A 523 -63.92 -20.00 -51.99
N VAL A 524 -62.96 -19.28 -51.40
CA VAL A 524 -63.10 -18.77 -50.01
C VAL A 524 -62.57 -17.33 -49.84
N ASP A 525 -62.72 -16.46 -50.84
CA ASP A 525 -62.27 -15.06 -50.75
C ASP A 525 -63.24 -14.10 -50.05
N ASP A 526 -64.40 -14.57 -49.58
CA ASP A 526 -65.45 -13.67 -49.03
C ASP A 526 -65.75 -13.86 -47.52
N LEU A 527 -65.00 -14.67 -46.76
CA LEU A 527 -65.36 -14.94 -45.35
C LEU A 527 -64.24 -14.95 -44.30
N ILE A 528 -62.99 -14.67 -44.66
CA ILE A 528 -61.90 -14.58 -43.69
C ILE A 528 -61.10 -13.31 -43.97
N PRO A 529 -61.03 -12.34 -43.04
CA PRO A 529 -60.17 -11.18 -43.21
C PRO A 529 -58.71 -11.65 -43.34
N ASN A 530 -58.03 -11.10 -44.32
CA ASN A 530 -56.61 -11.28 -44.63
C ASN A 530 -55.75 -11.19 -43.34
N PRO A 531 -55.02 -12.25 -42.90
CA PRO A 531 -54.29 -12.26 -41.63
C PRO A 531 -52.85 -11.74 -41.81
N THR A 532 -52.69 -10.57 -42.43
CA THR A 532 -51.39 -10.01 -42.81
C THR A 532 -51.00 -8.80 -41.96
N ASP A 533 -51.15 -8.92 -40.64
CA ASP A 533 -50.39 -8.09 -39.71
C ASP A 533 -50.26 -8.79 -38.34
N THR A 534 -49.25 -9.66 -38.21
CA THR A 534 -48.88 -10.37 -36.98
C THR A 534 -47.76 -9.65 -36.21
N THR A 535 -47.43 -8.40 -36.59
CA THR A 535 -46.40 -7.60 -35.92
C THR A 535 -46.97 -6.83 -34.74
N ASP A 536 -46.40 -7.03 -33.54
CA ASP A 536 -46.74 -6.26 -32.34
C ASP A 536 -45.49 -5.58 -31.78
N GLU A 537 -45.48 -4.24 -31.85
CA GLU A 537 -44.36 -3.42 -31.40
C GLU A 537 -44.61 -2.74 -30.04
N LYS A 538 -45.65 -3.12 -29.30
CA LYS A 538 -46.02 -2.42 -28.06
C LYS A 538 -44.90 -2.47 -27.01
N ASN A 539 -44.38 -3.66 -26.68
CA ASN A 539 -43.29 -3.81 -25.71
C ASN A 539 -41.96 -3.23 -26.21
N TRP A 540 -41.74 -3.23 -27.52
CA TRP A 540 -40.60 -2.53 -28.14
C TRP A 540 -40.68 -1.01 -27.90
N ASN A 541 -41.85 -0.41 -28.13
CA ASN A 541 -42.06 1.03 -27.91
C ASN A 541 -41.99 1.40 -26.42
N GLU A 542 -42.46 0.53 -25.53
CA GLU A 542 -42.30 0.72 -24.08
C GLU A 542 -40.83 0.71 -23.68
N MET A 543 -40.06 -0.28 -24.12
CA MET A 543 -38.62 -0.35 -23.89
C MET A 543 -37.89 0.90 -24.41
N LEU A 544 -38.24 1.37 -25.61
CA LEU A 544 -37.67 2.60 -26.18
C LEU A 544 -37.93 3.83 -25.29
N ASN A 545 -39.07 3.89 -24.62
CA ASN A 545 -39.43 4.98 -23.72
C ASN A 545 -38.81 4.83 -22.31
N LEU A 546 -38.45 3.61 -21.89
CA LEU A 546 -37.81 3.35 -20.60
C LEU A 546 -36.33 3.75 -20.57
N ILE A 547 -35.60 3.61 -21.67
CA ILE A 547 -34.16 3.89 -21.71
C ILE A 547 -33.81 5.34 -21.27
N PRO A 548 -34.51 6.39 -21.74
CA PRO A 548 -34.26 7.78 -21.29
C PRO A 548 -34.59 8.04 -19.82
N GLU A 549 -35.34 7.14 -19.16
CA GLU A 549 -35.74 7.24 -17.75
C GLU A 549 -34.74 6.59 -16.79
N ILE A 550 -33.64 6.05 -17.31
CA ILE A 550 -32.54 5.55 -16.49
C ILE A 550 -31.87 6.72 -15.75
N TYR A 551 -31.91 6.67 -14.42
CA TYR A 551 -31.48 7.74 -13.54
C TYR A 551 -30.09 7.47 -12.96
N CYS A 552 -29.16 8.40 -13.15
CA CYS A 552 -27.80 8.39 -12.59
C CYS A 552 -27.78 9.05 -11.20
N TYR A 553 -27.10 8.43 -10.22
CA TYR A 553 -27.04 8.91 -8.83
C TYR A 553 -25.74 8.51 -8.09
N GLN A 554 -25.46 9.18 -6.97
CA GLN A 554 -24.39 8.87 -6.00
C GLN A 554 -25.00 8.44 -4.66
N GLU A 555 -24.86 7.15 -4.32
CA GLU A 555 -25.36 6.48 -3.08
C GLU A 555 -26.88 6.61 -2.76
N ASP A 556 -27.49 5.48 -2.39
CA ASP A 556 -28.88 5.27 -1.96
C ASP A 556 -30.02 5.78 -2.89
N TRP A 557 -30.34 4.99 -3.93
CA TRP A 557 -31.75 4.84 -4.32
C TRP A 557 -32.39 3.78 -3.40
N LYS A 558 -32.63 4.16 -2.15
CA LYS A 558 -33.74 3.59 -1.38
C LYS A 558 -34.92 4.49 -1.68
N ASP A 559 -35.65 4.15 -2.73
CA ASP A 559 -37.10 4.37 -2.90
C ASP A 559 -37.52 3.86 -4.28
#